data_AF-A0A8J8JTM2-F1
#
_entry.id   AF-A0A8J8JTM2-F1
#
_cell.length_a   1.000
_cell.length_b   1.000
_cell.length_c   1.000
_cell.angle_alpha   90.00
_cell.angle_beta   90.00
_cell.angle_gamma   90.00
#
_symmetry.space_group_name_H-M   'P 1'
#
loop_
_entity.id
_entity.type
_entity.pdbx_description
1 polymer ?
#
loop_
_entity_poly.entity_id
_entity_poly.type
_entity_poly.pdbx_seq_one_letter_code
_entity_poly.pdbx_strand_id
1 'polypeptide(L)'
;MKKLHLLPTVALISVILLGVMFMYVVEDIPAFGDPNSPPNRYVPLPISIDADGLADSLDAGVVPAELKTKIAEIGYTRENHFPSLEEGNYKIDKTEEGWDVLIMKEERYYPGPEKWYFIKEDLGGKLKVYRYSIPVRWQDKTEEETELPNMVTSGLADYRSYDTMYEEAVIFTAAISVIMLLRRREKL
;
A
#
# COMPACT_ATOMS: atom_id res chain seq x y z
N MET A 1 -19.77 -11.05 50.18
CA MET A 1 -18.45 -10.38 50.00
C MET A 1 -17.65 -10.84 48.78
N LYS A 2 -17.98 -11.95 48.07
CA LYS A 2 -17.20 -12.42 46.88
C LYS A 2 -17.29 -11.55 45.61
N LYS A 3 -18.32 -10.69 45.45
CA LYS A 3 -18.52 -9.88 44.22
C LYS A 3 -17.56 -8.69 44.07
N LEU A 4 -16.87 -8.26 45.14
CA LEU A 4 -16.10 -7.00 45.14
C LEU A 4 -14.79 -7.09 44.34
N HIS A 5 -14.21 -8.28 44.18
CA HIS A 5 -12.98 -8.50 43.40
C HIS A 5 -13.23 -9.07 41.99
N LEU A 6 -14.47 -9.48 41.66
CA LEU A 6 -14.74 -10.14 40.37
C LEU A 6 -14.55 -9.19 39.18
N LEU A 7 -15.05 -7.95 39.28
CA LEU A 7 -14.91 -6.94 38.23
C LEU A 7 -13.44 -6.60 37.90
N PRO A 8 -12.57 -6.25 38.87
CA PRO A 8 -11.17 -5.96 38.58
C PRO A 8 -10.40 -7.19 38.07
N THR A 9 -10.71 -8.39 38.56
CA THR A 9 -10.07 -9.63 38.05
C THR A 9 -10.49 -9.92 36.61
N VAL A 10 -11.78 -9.76 36.27
CA VAL A 10 -12.26 -9.93 34.88
C VAL A 10 -11.61 -8.90 33.95
N ALA A 11 -11.53 -7.63 34.37
CA ALA A 11 -10.87 -6.58 33.59
C ALA A 11 -9.38 -6.91 33.33
N LEU A 12 -8.66 -7.38 34.36
CA LEU A 12 -7.26 -7.76 34.21
C LEU A 12 -7.07 -8.93 33.23
N ILE A 13 -7.91 -9.95 33.33
CA ILE A 13 -7.87 -11.10 32.40
C ILE A 13 -8.15 -10.63 30.97
N SER A 14 -9.15 -9.76 30.77
CA SER A 14 -9.47 -9.20 29.45
C SER A 14 -8.29 -8.41 28.85
N VAL A 15 -7.59 -7.60 29.64
CA VAL A 15 -6.41 -6.83 29.19
C VAL A 15 -5.27 -7.77 28.79
N ILE A 16 -5.01 -8.82 29.57
CA ILE A 16 -3.97 -9.80 29.25
C ILE A 16 -4.32 -10.54 27.95
N LEU A 17 -5.56 -11.00 27.80
CA LEU A 17 -6.01 -11.68 26.58
C LEU A 17 -5.89 -10.76 25.36
N LEU A 18 -6.26 -9.49 25.50
CA LEU A 18 -6.12 -8.50 24.43
C LEU A 18 -4.64 -8.28 24.06
N GLY A 19 -3.75 -8.18 25.05
CA GLY A 19 -2.32 -8.04 24.83
C GLY A 19 -1.69 -9.25 24.12
N VAL A 20 -2.06 -10.46 24.52
CA VAL A 20 -1.61 -11.70 23.85
C VAL A 20 -2.12 -11.75 22.41
N MET A 21 -3.38 -11.38 22.17
CA MET A 21 -3.95 -11.31 20.83
C MET A 21 -3.21 -10.29 19.94
N PHE A 22 -2.84 -9.11 20.47
CA PHE A 22 -2.04 -8.15 19.71
C PHE A 22 -0.66 -8.69 19.37
N MET A 23 0.03 -9.34 20.30
CA MET A 23 1.34 -9.95 20.04
C MET A 23 1.26 -11.03 18.95
N TYR A 24 0.19 -11.84 18.94
CA TYR A 24 -0.05 -12.82 17.89
C TYR A 24 -0.18 -12.16 16.50
N VAL A 25 -0.93 -11.05 16.41
CA VAL A 25 -1.11 -10.32 15.14
C VAL A 25 0.19 -9.66 14.65
N VAL A 26 1.10 -9.26 15.55
CA VAL A 26 2.38 -8.66 15.17
C VAL A 26 3.26 -9.61 14.35
N GLU A 27 3.15 -10.93 14.56
CA GLU A 27 3.92 -11.93 13.81
C GLU A 27 3.52 -12.00 12.32
N ASP A 28 2.29 -11.61 11.97
CA ASP A 28 1.82 -11.56 10.58
C ASP A 28 2.24 -10.29 9.84
N ILE A 29 2.83 -9.30 10.53
CA ILE A 29 3.24 -8.02 9.94
C ILE A 29 4.61 -8.19 9.25
N PRO A 30 4.78 -7.76 7.99
CA PRO A 30 6.07 -7.79 7.32
C PRO A 30 7.11 -6.97 8.07
N ALA A 31 8.39 -7.34 7.92
CA ALA A 31 9.49 -6.60 8.54
C ALA A 31 9.45 -5.12 8.16
N PHE A 32 9.74 -4.25 9.13
CA PHE A 32 9.72 -2.81 8.92
C PHE A 32 10.70 -2.42 7.82
N GLY A 33 10.20 -1.72 6.79
CA GLY A 33 11.01 -1.25 5.67
C GLY A 33 11.42 -2.32 4.66
N ASP A 34 10.82 -3.51 4.67
CA ASP A 34 11.09 -4.53 3.65
C ASP A 34 10.58 -4.07 2.27
N PRO A 35 11.47 -3.77 1.30
CA PRO A 35 11.08 -3.32 -0.02
C PRO A 35 10.50 -4.46 -0.86
N ASN A 36 10.70 -5.73 -0.47
CA ASN A 36 10.23 -6.91 -1.21
C ASN A 36 8.95 -7.51 -0.66
N SER A 37 8.29 -6.85 0.31
CA SER A 37 6.98 -7.31 0.78
C SER A 37 5.95 -7.12 -0.36
N PRO A 38 5.25 -8.18 -0.81
CA PRO A 38 4.40 -8.09 -2.01
C PRO A 38 3.33 -6.98 -1.96
N PRO A 39 2.64 -6.72 -0.82
CA PRO A 39 1.68 -5.62 -0.75
C PRO A 39 2.29 -4.21 -0.84
N ASN A 40 3.58 -4.05 -0.52
CA ASN A 40 4.24 -2.75 -0.48
C ASN A 40 4.96 -2.40 -1.79
N ARG A 41 5.27 -3.38 -2.65
CA ARG A 41 5.94 -3.17 -3.92
C ARG A 41 5.00 -3.32 -5.12
N TYR A 42 4.44 -4.51 -5.34
CA TYR A 42 3.57 -4.78 -6.48
C TYR A 42 2.68 -6.01 -6.29
N VAL A 43 1.50 -5.96 -6.89
CA VAL A 43 0.48 -7.02 -6.84
C VAL A 43 0.47 -7.79 -8.17
N PRO A 44 0.56 -9.13 -8.16
CA PRO A 44 0.48 -9.92 -9.38
C PRO A 44 -0.88 -9.75 -10.05
N LEU A 45 -0.86 -9.48 -11.35
CA LEU A 45 -2.05 -9.56 -12.19
C LEU A 45 -2.20 -11.00 -12.72
N PRO A 46 -3.43 -11.47 -12.99
CA PRO A 46 -3.68 -12.79 -13.58
C PRO A 46 -3.32 -12.83 -15.08
N ILE A 47 -2.13 -12.34 -15.43
CA ILE A 47 -1.60 -12.26 -16.80
C ILE A 47 -0.31 -13.07 -16.85
N SER A 48 -0.30 -14.06 -17.74
CA SER A 48 0.92 -14.81 -18.09
C SER A 48 0.92 -15.03 -19.60
N ILE A 49 2.02 -14.65 -20.25
CA ILE A 49 2.22 -14.80 -21.69
C ILE A 49 3.59 -15.44 -21.91
N ASP A 50 3.74 -16.27 -22.93
CA ASP A 50 5.05 -16.80 -23.32
C ASP A 50 5.95 -15.64 -23.80
N ALA A 51 7.24 -15.64 -23.48
CA ALA A 51 8.11 -14.49 -23.70
C ALA A 51 8.64 -14.37 -25.15
N ASP A 52 8.32 -15.33 -26.02
CA ASP A 52 8.84 -15.48 -27.39
C ASP A 52 8.72 -14.18 -28.23
N GLY A 53 9.82 -13.44 -28.32
CA GLY A 53 9.93 -12.15 -29.06
C GLY A 53 9.26 -10.94 -28.38
N LEU A 54 8.55 -11.16 -27.28
CA LEU A 54 7.89 -10.10 -26.50
C LEU A 54 8.89 -9.35 -25.61
N ALA A 55 9.91 -10.04 -25.09
CA ALA A 55 11.01 -9.43 -24.35
C ALA A 55 11.80 -8.42 -25.20
N ASP A 56 12.01 -8.73 -26.50
CA ASP A 56 12.70 -7.83 -27.43
C ASP A 56 11.93 -6.52 -27.65
N SER A 57 10.59 -6.60 -27.66
CA SER A 57 9.74 -5.41 -27.77
C SER A 57 9.81 -4.54 -26.52
N LEU A 58 9.86 -5.16 -25.33
CA LEU A 58 10.05 -4.45 -24.07
C LEU A 58 11.44 -3.79 -23.98
N ASP A 59 12.47 -4.47 -24.47
CA ASP A 59 13.82 -3.92 -24.60
C ASP A 59 13.91 -2.76 -25.61
N ALA A 60 13.07 -2.78 -26.65
CA ALA A 60 12.88 -1.66 -27.57
C ALA A 60 12.05 -0.50 -26.98
N GLY A 61 11.56 -0.63 -25.75
CA GLY A 61 10.77 0.38 -25.06
C GLY A 61 9.29 0.42 -25.45
N VAL A 62 8.78 -0.64 -26.10
CA VAL A 62 7.39 -0.72 -26.56
C VAL A 62 6.66 -1.81 -25.79
N VAL A 63 5.56 -1.47 -25.11
CA VAL A 63 4.69 -2.47 -24.49
C VAL A 63 3.99 -3.26 -25.60
N PRO A 64 4.15 -4.59 -25.67
CA PRO A 64 3.51 -5.42 -26.67
C PRO A 64 1.99 -5.28 -26.73
N ALA A 65 1.43 -5.36 -27.94
CA ALA A 65 -0.03 -5.28 -28.15
C ALA A 65 -0.79 -6.36 -27.37
N GLU A 66 -0.25 -7.58 -27.29
CA GLU A 66 -0.89 -8.68 -26.55
C GLU A 66 -1.04 -8.36 -25.06
N LEU A 67 -0.02 -7.72 -24.45
CA LEU A 67 -0.09 -7.28 -23.05
C LEU A 67 -1.11 -6.16 -22.88
N LYS A 68 -1.16 -5.18 -23.80
CA LYS A 68 -2.17 -4.10 -23.77
C LYS A 68 -3.59 -4.68 -23.81
N THR A 69 -3.84 -5.67 -24.68
CA THR A 69 -5.15 -6.33 -24.79
C THR A 69 -5.52 -7.06 -23.51
N LYS A 70 -4.63 -7.89 -22.94
CA LYS A 70 -4.94 -8.62 -21.69
C LYS A 70 -5.15 -7.69 -20.49
N ILE A 71 -4.39 -6.59 -20.41
CA ILE A 71 -4.59 -5.57 -19.36
C ILE A 71 -5.98 -4.92 -19.51
N ALA A 72 -6.40 -4.59 -20.74
CA ALA A 72 -7.72 -4.04 -21.01
C ALA A 72 -8.85 -5.03 -20.70
N GLU A 73 -8.68 -6.32 -21.00
CA GLU A 73 -9.65 -7.39 -20.68
C GLU A 73 -9.91 -7.55 -19.18
N ILE A 74 -8.91 -7.29 -18.34
CA ILE A 74 -9.04 -7.32 -16.87
C ILE A 74 -9.77 -6.06 -16.34
N GLY A 75 -10.05 -5.09 -17.22
CA GLY A 75 -10.77 -3.87 -16.87
C GLY A 75 -9.86 -2.69 -16.50
N TYR A 76 -8.55 -2.78 -16.75
CA TYR A 76 -7.64 -1.63 -16.62
C TYR A 76 -7.75 -0.73 -17.86
N THR A 77 -8.88 -0.05 -17.97
CA THR A 77 -9.20 0.84 -19.10
C THR A 77 -9.47 2.27 -18.60
N ARG A 78 -9.44 3.24 -19.52
CA ARG A 78 -9.81 4.63 -19.25
C ARG A 78 -11.22 4.78 -18.68
N GLU A 79 -12.15 3.95 -19.12
CA GLU A 79 -13.54 3.93 -18.62
C GLU A 79 -13.60 3.62 -17.12
N ASN A 80 -12.72 2.73 -16.65
CA ASN A 80 -12.60 2.36 -15.24
C ASN A 80 -11.62 3.26 -14.46
N HIS A 81 -11.28 4.44 -14.99
CA HIS A 81 -10.36 5.41 -14.39
C HIS A 81 -8.92 4.89 -14.20
N PHE A 82 -8.53 3.88 -14.97
CA PHE A 82 -7.13 3.44 -15.04
C PHE A 82 -6.41 4.13 -16.20
N PRO A 83 -5.11 4.42 -16.04
CA PRO A 83 -4.34 5.05 -17.09
C PRO A 83 -4.20 4.13 -18.31
N SER A 84 -4.41 4.69 -19.51
CA SER A 84 -4.28 3.96 -20.78
C SER A 84 -2.82 3.80 -21.20
N LEU A 85 -2.49 2.61 -21.69
CA LEU A 85 -1.21 2.27 -22.34
C LEU A 85 -1.18 2.68 -23.82
N GLU A 86 -1.66 3.90 -24.13
CA GLU A 86 -1.56 4.48 -25.47
C GLU A 86 -0.10 4.80 -25.81
N GLU A 87 0.30 4.59 -27.06
CA GLU A 87 1.67 4.86 -27.51
C GLU A 87 2.00 6.34 -27.36
N GLY A 88 3.13 6.63 -26.71
CA GLY A 88 3.55 8.00 -26.36
C GLY A 88 3.19 8.43 -24.94
N ASN A 89 2.36 7.68 -24.23
CA ASN A 89 1.95 7.99 -22.85
C ASN A 89 2.71 7.18 -21.77
N TYR A 90 3.67 6.34 -22.16
CA TYR A 90 4.45 5.53 -21.24
C TYR A 90 5.94 5.51 -21.63
N LYS A 91 6.77 5.23 -20.63
CA LYS A 91 8.21 4.99 -20.73
C LYS A 91 8.52 3.64 -20.08
N ILE A 92 9.44 2.88 -20.66
CA ILE A 92 9.92 1.63 -20.07
C ILE A 92 11.35 1.83 -19.58
N ASP A 93 11.61 1.49 -18.33
CA ASP A 93 12.94 1.45 -17.75
C ASP A 93 13.31 0.00 -17.40
N LYS A 94 14.41 -0.51 -17.98
CA LYS A 94 14.89 -1.87 -17.72
C LYS A 94 15.65 -1.92 -16.40
N THR A 95 15.26 -2.84 -15.52
CA THR A 95 15.91 -3.12 -14.23
C THR A 95 16.58 -4.49 -14.26
N GLU A 96 17.36 -4.82 -13.22
CA GLU A 96 18.00 -6.15 -13.10
C GLU A 96 16.97 -7.30 -13.00
N GLU A 97 15.75 -6.98 -12.53
CA GLU A 97 14.70 -7.97 -12.25
C GLU A 97 13.61 -8.01 -13.34
N GLY A 98 13.54 -7.02 -14.24
CA GLY A 98 12.48 -6.91 -15.25
C GLY A 98 12.38 -5.53 -15.90
N TRP A 99 11.15 -5.11 -16.24
CA TRP A 99 10.85 -3.85 -16.90
C TRP A 99 9.81 -3.06 -16.10
N ASP A 100 10.18 -1.83 -15.74
CA ASP A 100 9.29 -0.86 -15.10
C ASP A 100 8.56 -0.09 -16.21
N VAL A 101 7.23 -0.18 -16.23
CA VAL A 101 6.38 0.60 -17.14
C VAL A 101 5.87 1.83 -16.39
N LEU A 102 6.43 2.98 -16.74
CA LEU A 102 6.07 4.28 -16.20
C LEU A 102 5.06 4.95 -17.11
N ILE A 103 3.98 5.49 -16.54
CA ILE A 103 2.96 6.23 -17.29
C ILE A 103 3.18 7.72 -17.06
N MET A 104 3.17 8.49 -18.14
CA MET A 104 3.25 9.94 -18.08
C MET A 104 1.91 10.47 -17.58
N LYS A 105 1.89 11.03 -16.38
CA LYS A 105 0.69 11.61 -15.79
C LYS A 105 0.70 13.12 -15.98
N GLU A 106 -0.37 13.63 -16.60
CA GLU A 106 -0.60 15.07 -16.76
C GLU A 106 -1.29 15.63 -15.51
N GLU A 107 -0.59 15.61 -14.37
CA GLU A 107 -1.08 16.29 -13.16
C GLU A 107 -0.78 17.79 -13.22
N ARG A 108 -1.67 18.61 -12.64
CA ARG A 108 -1.47 20.06 -12.58
C ARG A 108 -0.22 20.44 -11.79
N TYR A 109 0.08 19.71 -10.73
CA TYR A 109 1.13 20.07 -9.76
C TYR A 109 2.35 19.16 -9.82
N TYR A 110 2.16 17.87 -10.11
CA TYR A 110 3.25 16.89 -10.16
C TYR A 110 3.25 16.10 -11.48
N PRO A 111 3.47 16.77 -12.63
CA PRO A 111 3.53 16.08 -13.91
C PRO A 111 4.79 15.22 -14.00
N GLY A 112 4.68 14.02 -14.55
CA GLY A 112 5.85 13.17 -14.76
C GLY A 112 5.55 11.69 -14.92
N PRO A 113 6.60 10.88 -15.15
CA PRO A 113 6.49 9.44 -15.22
C PRO A 113 6.21 8.85 -13.83
N GLU A 114 5.17 8.04 -13.72
CA GLU A 114 4.80 7.30 -12.52
C GLU A 114 4.87 5.79 -12.78
N LYS A 115 5.49 5.03 -11.88
CA LYS A 115 5.55 3.56 -11.99
C LYS A 115 4.15 2.95 -11.81
N TRP A 116 3.67 2.24 -12.84
CA TRP A 116 2.33 1.64 -12.82
C TRP A 116 2.34 0.13 -12.99
N TYR A 117 3.12 -0.39 -13.94
CA TYR A 117 3.26 -1.83 -14.14
C TYR A 117 4.71 -2.26 -14.02
N PHE A 118 4.93 -3.44 -13.48
CA PHE A 118 6.21 -4.12 -13.46
C PHE A 118 6.06 -5.43 -14.23
N ILE A 119 6.91 -5.65 -15.23
CA ILE A 119 6.87 -6.86 -16.05
C ILE A 119 8.13 -7.65 -15.74
N LYS A 120 7.96 -8.94 -15.43
CA LYS A 120 9.07 -9.83 -15.12
C LYS A 120 8.94 -11.12 -15.91
N GLU A 121 10.06 -11.57 -16.44
CA GLU A 121 10.17 -12.91 -17.01
C GLU A 121 10.41 -13.94 -15.90
N ASP A 122 9.58 -14.98 -15.88
CA ASP A 122 9.73 -16.11 -14.98
C ASP A 122 10.71 -17.14 -15.55
N LEU A 123 11.25 -18.01 -14.69
CA LEU A 123 12.22 -19.05 -15.05
C LEU A 123 11.71 -20.03 -16.14
N GLY A 124 10.40 -20.05 -16.39
CA GLY A 124 9.76 -20.84 -17.45
C GLY A 124 9.58 -20.12 -18.79
N GLY A 125 10.24 -18.97 -19.00
CA GLY A 125 10.13 -18.20 -20.25
C GLY A 125 8.77 -17.52 -20.42
N LYS A 126 8.12 -17.14 -19.31
CA LYS A 126 6.80 -16.48 -19.31
C LYS A 126 6.89 -15.09 -18.73
N LEU A 127 6.33 -14.11 -19.43
CA LEU A 127 6.13 -12.76 -18.94
C LEU A 127 4.94 -12.72 -18.00
N LYS A 128 5.18 -12.24 -16.78
CA LYS A 128 4.18 -11.95 -15.75
C LYS A 128 4.10 -10.43 -15.56
N VAL A 129 2.87 -9.94 -15.42
CA VAL A 129 2.62 -8.51 -15.16
C VAL A 129 2.21 -8.34 -13.72
N TYR A 130 2.78 -7.32 -13.09
CA TYR A 130 2.46 -6.88 -11.75
C TYR A 130 2.05 -5.40 -11.81
N ARG A 131 1.18 -4.98 -10.90
CA ARG A 131 0.80 -3.58 -10.72
C ARG A 131 1.52 -3.03 -9.50
N TYR A 132 2.19 -1.90 -9.62
CA TYR A 132 2.78 -1.25 -8.46
C TYR A 132 1.70 -0.87 -7.44
N SER A 133 2.06 -0.98 -6.16
CA SER A 133 1.21 -0.54 -5.06
C SER A 133 1.44 0.94 -4.75
N ILE A 134 0.43 1.61 -4.23
CA ILE A 134 0.47 3.03 -3.84
C ILE A 134 1.69 3.43 -2.99
N PRO A 135 2.18 2.60 -2.03
CA PRO A 135 3.36 2.95 -1.23
C PRO A 135 4.62 3.20 -2.06
N VAL A 136 4.73 2.66 -3.28
CA VAL A 136 5.88 2.91 -4.17
C VAL A 136 5.88 4.35 -4.66
N ARG A 137 4.70 4.94 -4.94
CA ARG A 137 4.62 6.37 -5.25
C ARG A 137 5.07 7.20 -4.06
N TRP A 138 4.61 6.87 -2.85
CA TRP A 138 5.04 7.59 -1.63
C TRP A 138 6.56 7.53 -1.48
N GLN A 139 7.18 6.36 -1.66
CA GLN A 139 8.65 6.23 -1.64
C GLN A 139 9.35 7.17 -2.64
N ASP A 140 8.88 7.18 -3.88
CA ASP A 140 9.54 7.92 -4.96
C ASP A 140 9.25 9.44 -4.93
N LYS A 141 8.09 9.85 -4.40
CA LYS A 141 7.56 11.22 -4.52
C LYS A 141 7.34 11.96 -3.20
N THR A 142 7.53 11.32 -2.05
CA THR A 142 7.28 11.94 -0.73
C THR A 142 8.01 13.27 -0.57
N GLU A 143 9.31 13.34 -0.88
CA GLU A 143 10.09 14.57 -0.70
C GLU A 143 9.64 15.68 -1.66
N GLU A 144 9.27 15.33 -2.90
CA GLU A 144 8.78 16.28 -3.91
C GLU A 144 7.38 16.81 -3.57
N GLU A 145 6.50 15.95 -3.04
CA GLU A 145 5.08 16.29 -2.82
C GLU A 145 4.78 16.91 -1.46
N THR A 146 5.58 16.56 -0.44
CA THR A 146 5.30 16.91 0.97
C THR A 146 6.43 17.66 1.66
N GLU A 147 7.58 17.85 0.99
CA GLU A 147 8.80 18.47 1.55
C GLU A 147 9.36 17.73 2.79
N LEU A 148 8.89 16.50 3.04
CA LEU A 148 9.35 15.64 4.11
C LEU A 148 10.19 14.51 3.54
N PRO A 149 11.30 14.11 4.19
CA PRO A 149 12.10 12.98 3.71
C PRO A 149 11.53 11.61 4.11
N ASN A 150 10.56 11.56 5.03
CA ASN A 150 10.06 10.30 5.60
C ASN A 150 8.68 9.92 5.04
N MET A 151 8.64 8.88 4.21
CA MET A 151 7.41 8.37 3.59
C MET A 151 6.32 7.98 4.60
N VAL A 152 6.72 7.51 5.79
CA VAL A 152 5.76 7.04 6.81
C VAL A 152 5.06 8.24 7.42
N THR A 153 5.82 9.29 7.74
CA THR A 153 5.26 10.53 8.27
C THR A 153 4.36 11.19 7.24
N SER A 154 4.79 11.32 5.98
CA SER A 154 3.95 11.88 4.92
C SER A 154 2.71 11.00 4.64
N GLY A 155 2.86 9.68 4.72
CA GLY A 155 1.75 8.72 4.60
C GLY A 155 0.65 8.97 5.62
N LEU A 156 1.02 9.10 6.89
CA LEU A 156 0.07 9.27 8.01
C LEU A 156 -0.46 10.70 8.13
N ALA A 157 0.39 11.71 7.93
CA ALA A 157 0.08 13.10 8.22
C ALA A 157 -0.42 13.89 7.00
N ASP A 158 0.00 13.54 5.78
CA ASP A 158 -0.40 14.23 4.55
C ASP A 158 -1.41 13.40 3.75
N TYR A 159 -1.00 12.23 3.25
CA TYR A 159 -1.84 11.42 2.36
C TYR A 159 -3.07 10.82 3.06
N ARG A 160 -2.93 10.35 4.29
CA ARG A 160 -4.00 9.70 5.08
C ARG A 160 -4.26 10.39 6.42
N SER A 161 -4.15 11.71 6.41
CA SER A 161 -4.34 12.58 7.59
C SER A 161 -5.66 12.35 8.33
N TYR A 162 -6.75 12.08 7.59
CA TYR A 162 -8.06 11.82 8.18
C TYR A 162 -8.10 10.56 9.05
N ASP A 163 -7.43 9.49 8.65
CA ASP A 163 -7.39 8.25 9.45
C ASP A 163 -6.69 8.53 10.79
N THR A 164 -5.53 9.20 10.74
CA THR A 164 -4.78 9.63 11.93
C THR A 164 -5.58 10.59 12.83
N MET A 165 -6.33 11.54 12.24
CA MET A 165 -7.17 12.47 12.99
C MET A 165 -8.27 11.74 13.78
N TYR A 166 -8.89 10.72 13.20
CA TYR A 166 -9.91 9.94 13.90
C TYR A 166 -9.30 8.97 14.92
N GLU A 167 -8.10 8.44 14.70
CA GLU A 167 -7.35 7.72 15.72
C GLU A 167 -7.11 8.59 16.96
N GLU A 168 -6.69 9.86 16.78
CA GLU A 168 -6.54 10.82 17.87
C GLU A 168 -7.87 11.05 18.62
N ALA A 169 -8.97 11.23 17.90
CA ALA A 169 -10.29 11.40 18.51
C ALA A 169 -10.73 10.18 19.35
N VAL A 170 -10.43 8.96 18.89
CA VAL A 170 -10.71 7.71 19.64
C VAL A 170 -9.90 7.67 20.94
N ILE A 171 -8.61 7.96 20.89
CA ILE A 171 -7.76 7.97 22.10
C ILE A 171 -8.19 9.08 23.07
N PHE A 172 -8.52 10.26 22.56
CA PHE A 172 -9.00 11.38 23.37
C PHE A 172 -10.32 11.05 24.08
N THR A 173 -11.28 10.47 23.36
CA THR A 173 -12.57 10.05 23.96
C THR A 173 -12.38 8.92 24.99
N ALA A 174 -11.47 7.98 24.73
CA ALA A 174 -11.10 6.95 25.71
C ALA A 174 -10.48 7.57 26.98
N ALA A 175 -9.57 8.54 26.83
CA ALA A 175 -8.95 9.24 27.95
C ALA A 175 -9.97 9.99 28.82
N ILE A 176 -10.89 10.74 28.20
CA ILE A 176 -12.01 11.39 28.91
C ILE A 176 -12.87 10.35 29.63
N SER A 177 -13.20 9.24 28.97
CA SER A 177 -14.00 8.16 29.57
C SER A 177 -13.34 7.61 30.83
N VAL A 178 -12.02 7.38 30.80
CA VAL A 178 -11.24 6.94 31.96
C VAL A 178 -11.26 7.98 33.08
N ILE A 179 -11.07 9.27 32.75
CA ILE A 179 -11.12 10.36 33.74
C ILE A 179 -12.50 10.41 34.42
N MET A 180 -13.58 10.28 33.65
CA MET A 180 -14.94 10.27 34.18
C MET A 180 -15.22 9.07 35.09
N LEU A 181 -14.69 7.89 34.75
CA LEU A 181 -14.80 6.69 35.58
C LEU A 181 -13.98 6.77 36.88
N LEU A 182 -12.79 7.36 36.83
CA LEU A 182 -11.91 7.52 37.99
C LEU A 182 -12.33 8.68 38.91
N ARG A 183 -13.16 9.61 38.42
CA ARG A 183 -13.71 10.71 39.21
C ARG A 183 -14.61 10.15 40.33
N ARG A 184 -14.02 9.90 41.50
CA ARG A 184 -14.74 9.53 42.73
C ARG A 184 -15.86 10.54 42.98
N ARG A 185 -17.10 10.06 43.04
CA ARG A 185 -18.16 10.68 43.85
C ARG A 185 -17.69 10.53 45.29
N GLU A 186 -17.25 11.61 45.93
CA GLU A 186 -17.19 11.61 47.40
C GLU A 186 -18.57 11.19 47.89
N LYS A 187 -18.59 10.17 48.76
CA LYS A 187 -19.81 9.81 49.49
C LYS A 187 -20.19 11.03 50.34
N LEU A 188 -21.13 11.82 49.85
CA LEU A 188 -21.97 12.69 50.67
C LEU A 188 -22.89 11.81 51.52
#